data_AF-A0A3D1SRI3-F1
#
_entry.id   AF-A0A3D1SRI3-F1
#
_cell.length_a   1.000
_cell.length_b   1.000
_cell.length_c   1.000
_cell.angle_alpha   90.00
_cell.angle_beta   90.00
_cell.angle_gamma   90.00
#
_symmetry.space_group_name_H-M   'P 1'
#
loop_
_entity.id
_entity.type
_entity.pdbx_description
1 polymer ?
#
loop_
_entity_poly.entity_id
_entity_poly.type
_entity_poly.pdbx_seq_one_letter_code
_entity_poly.pdbx_strand_id
1 'polypeptide(L)'
;MTTIPTNNDEQLREAVRERYGRTALEVLAADEPKAAICCGSGCCSTSKGNGDAVTSDLYSNTELGELPLAAALASLGCGNPTALAELKQGEKVLDLGSGGGIDVLLSARRVGPAGFAYGLDMTDAMLELA
;
A
#
# COMPACT_ATOMS: atom_id res chain seq x y z
N MET A 1 16.62 -10.23 13.30
CA MET A 1 17.61 -10.64 12.28
C MET A 1 16.88 -11.60 11.35
N THR A 2 16.30 -11.08 10.26
CA THR A 2 15.47 -11.89 9.35
C THR A 2 16.40 -12.55 8.35
N THR A 3 16.64 -13.85 8.50
CA THR A 3 17.44 -14.64 7.57
C THR A 3 16.69 -14.73 6.25
N ILE A 4 17.29 -14.25 5.16
CA ILE A 4 16.78 -14.53 3.81
C ILE A 4 16.84 -16.06 3.63
N PRO A 5 15.72 -16.74 3.37
CA PRO A 5 15.73 -18.19 3.17
C PRO A 5 16.61 -18.52 1.97
N THR A 6 17.64 -19.34 2.19
CA THR A 6 18.68 -19.62 1.19
C THR A 6 18.35 -20.78 0.26
N ASN A 7 17.20 -21.44 0.36
CA ASN A 7 16.85 -22.56 -0.52
C ASN A 7 15.32 -22.71 -0.73
N ASN A 8 14.92 -22.80 -2.00
CA ASN A 8 13.56 -22.94 -2.57
C ASN A 8 12.76 -21.64 -2.78
N ASP A 9 12.47 -21.33 -4.05
CA ASP A 9 11.65 -20.19 -4.51
C ASP A 9 10.29 -20.12 -3.81
N GLU A 10 9.72 -21.27 -3.46
CA GLU A 10 8.45 -21.34 -2.74
C GLU A 10 8.55 -20.81 -1.31
N GLN A 11 9.64 -21.10 -0.60
CA GLN A 11 9.88 -20.58 0.75
C GLN A 11 10.11 -19.08 0.75
N LEU A 12 10.82 -18.56 -0.27
CA LEU A 12 11.00 -17.13 -0.43
C LEU A 12 9.68 -16.43 -0.74
N ARG A 13 8.88 -16.98 -1.66
CA ARG A 13 7.55 -16.46 -1.99
C ARG A 13 6.64 -16.44 -0.77
N GLU A 14 6.68 -17.47 0.06
CA GLU A 14 5.88 -17.53 1.28
C GLU A 14 6.36 -16.53 2.33
N ALA A 15 7.67 -16.39 2.54
CA ALA A 15 8.21 -15.38 3.45
C ALA A 15 7.86 -13.95 3.00
N VAL A 16 7.82 -13.68 1.68
CA VAL A 16 7.34 -12.41 1.14
C VAL A 16 5.84 -12.25 1.40
N ARG A 17 5.03 -13.28 1.12
CA ARG A 17 3.59 -13.29 1.36
C ARG A 17 3.25 -12.98 2.82
N GLU A 18 3.86 -13.69 3.75
CA GLU A 18 3.67 -13.50 5.18
C GLU A 18 4.07 -12.07 5.60
N ARG A 19 5.22 -11.57 5.10
CA ARG A 19 5.71 -10.24 5.45
C ARG A 19 4.74 -9.13 5.06
N TYR A 20 4.23 -9.16 3.83
CA TYR A 20 3.30 -8.14 3.34
C TYR A 20 1.89 -8.34 3.91
N GLY A 21 1.38 -9.57 3.96
CA GLY A 21 0.05 -9.87 4.47
C GLY A 21 -0.14 -9.54 5.95
N ARG A 22 0.92 -9.67 6.77
CA ARG A 22 0.86 -9.33 8.20
C ARG A 22 0.45 -7.89 8.46
N THR A 23 0.91 -6.93 7.67
CA THR A 23 0.54 -5.52 7.84
C THR A 23 -0.97 -5.34 7.62
N ALA A 24 -1.56 -6.02 6.64
CA ALA A 24 -3.00 -5.96 6.40
C ALA A 24 -3.81 -6.58 7.55
N LEU A 25 -3.36 -7.73 8.06
CA LEU A 25 -3.98 -8.38 9.21
C LEU A 25 -3.94 -7.51 10.47
N GLU A 26 -2.84 -6.78 10.69
CA GLU A 26 -2.71 -5.83 11.81
C GLU A 26 -3.73 -4.68 11.69
N VAL A 27 -4.03 -4.21 10.48
CA VAL A 27 -5.06 -3.18 10.22
C VAL A 27 -6.47 -3.74 10.39
N LEU A 28 -6.75 -4.94 9.87
CA LEU A 28 -8.06 -5.60 9.98
C LEU A 28 -8.41 -5.98 11.43
N ALA A 29 -7.42 -6.36 12.23
CA ALA A 29 -7.60 -6.77 13.62
C ALA A 29 -7.77 -5.59 14.59
N ALA A 30 -7.60 -4.35 14.14
CA ALA A 30 -7.76 -3.18 14.99
C ALA A 30 -9.24 -2.79 15.09
N ASP A 31 -9.82 -2.89 16.29
CA ASP A 31 -11.23 -2.52 16.59
C ASP A 31 -11.56 -1.04 16.30
N GLU A 32 -10.54 -0.19 16.23
CA GLU A 32 -10.60 1.20 15.79
C GLU A 32 -9.43 1.41 14.83
N PRO A 33 -9.62 1.97 13.61
CA PRO A 33 -8.52 2.30 12.71
C PRO A 33 -7.71 3.41 13.36
N LYS A 34 -6.73 3.03 14.19
CA LYS A 34 -5.74 3.94 14.72
C LYS A 34 -4.95 4.39 13.52
N ALA A 35 -5.32 5.57 13.04
CA ALA A 35 -4.51 6.37 12.17
C ALA A 35 -3.11 6.44 12.79
N ALA A 36 -2.20 5.58 12.34
CA ALA A 36 -0.79 5.88 12.34
C ALA A 36 -0.52 6.97 11.29
N ILE A 37 -1.35 8.03 11.27
CA ILE A 37 -0.86 9.33 10.90
C ILE A 37 0.21 9.59 11.97
N CYS A 38 1.45 9.60 11.49
CA CYS A 38 2.67 9.81 12.24
C CYS A 38 2.74 11.23 12.83
N CYS A 39 1.73 11.64 13.61
CA CYS A 39 1.54 12.97 14.20
C CYS A 39 1.41 12.90 15.72
N GLY A 40 2.27 12.12 16.36
CA GLY A 40 2.47 12.13 17.81
C GLY A 40 3.94 11.98 18.14
N SER A 41 4.55 13.06 18.67
CA SER A 41 5.97 13.21 18.98
C SER A 41 6.51 12.22 20.03
N GLY A 42 6.56 10.93 19.71
CA GLY A 42 7.06 9.95 20.68
C GLY A 42 7.16 8.48 20.29
N CYS A 43 6.75 8.04 19.08
CA CYS A 43 6.79 6.61 18.73
C CYS A 43 7.77 6.26 17.61
N CYS A 44 8.75 7.14 17.35
CA CYS A 44 9.86 6.85 16.44
C CYS A 44 11.20 7.14 17.13
N SER A 45 11.37 6.71 18.38
CA SER A 45 12.72 6.47 18.88
C SER A 45 13.19 5.19 18.23
N THR A 46 14.31 5.31 17.56
CA THR A 46 15.14 4.23 17.08
C THR A 46 14.85 2.87 17.72
N SER A 47 14.72 1.86 16.88
CA SER A 47 15.89 1.66 16.03
C SER A 47 15.57 1.50 14.56
N LYS A 48 15.13 2.63 13.98
CA LYS A 48 14.98 2.92 12.55
C LYS A 48 13.93 2.04 11.90
N GLY A 49 12.68 2.20 12.33
CA GLY A 49 11.57 1.99 11.42
C GLY A 49 11.73 3.03 10.33
N ASN A 50 12.15 2.58 9.14
CA ASN A 50 12.17 3.33 7.89
C ASN A 50 10.74 3.84 7.58
N GLY A 51 10.26 4.83 8.32
CA GLY A 51 9.57 5.94 7.67
C GLY A 51 10.63 6.64 6.87
N ASP A 52 11.00 6.04 5.74
CA ASP A 52 11.93 6.67 4.81
C ASP A 52 11.32 8.02 4.47
N ALA A 53 12.14 9.07 4.44
CA ALA A 53 11.75 10.36 3.87
C ALA A 53 11.21 10.21 2.41
N VAL A 54 11.37 9.02 1.82
CA VAL A 54 10.81 8.58 0.55
C VAL A 54 9.30 8.30 0.62
N THR A 55 8.76 7.82 1.74
CA THR A 55 7.35 7.36 1.84
C THR A 55 6.39 8.37 2.50
N SER A 56 6.91 9.40 3.18
CA SER A 56 6.09 10.31 3.99
C SER A 56 5.23 11.31 3.21
N ASP A 57 5.52 11.55 1.94
CA ASP A 57 4.85 12.57 1.11
C ASP A 57 4.47 12.04 -0.28
N LEU A 58 4.20 10.73 -0.41
CA LEU A 58 3.88 10.13 -1.70
C LEU A 58 2.55 10.66 -2.26
N TYR A 59 1.57 10.94 -1.40
CA TYR A 59 0.23 11.36 -1.79
C TYR A 59 -0.16 12.65 -1.09
N SER A 60 -0.87 13.53 -1.78
CA SER A 60 -1.41 14.74 -1.17
C SER A 60 -2.50 14.40 -0.13
N ASN A 61 -2.68 15.27 0.87
CA ASN A 61 -3.76 15.11 1.86
C ASN A 61 -5.16 15.04 1.20
N THR A 62 -5.33 15.70 0.05
CA THR A 62 -6.55 15.62 -0.76
C THR A 62 -6.74 14.25 -1.38
N GLU A 63 -5.69 13.64 -1.91
CA GLU A 63 -5.77 12.27 -2.46
C GLU A 63 -6.06 11.26 -1.34
N LEU A 64 -5.38 11.36 -0.19
CA LEU A 64 -5.58 10.46 0.95
C LEU A 64 -6.96 10.62 1.60
N GLY A 65 -7.48 11.85 1.69
CA GLY A 65 -8.79 12.12 2.30
C GLY A 65 -9.97 11.51 1.54
N GLU A 66 -9.75 11.12 0.29
CA GLU A 66 -10.76 10.49 -0.55
C GLU A 66 -10.57 8.95 -0.64
N LEU A 67 -9.54 8.38 0.00
CA LEU A 67 -9.25 6.94 -0.04
C LEU A 67 -9.74 6.24 1.24
N PRO A 68 -9.99 4.92 1.19
CA PRO A 68 -10.23 4.13 2.39
C PRO A 68 -9.07 4.27 3.37
N LEU A 69 -9.37 4.64 4.62
CA LEU A 69 -8.36 4.82 5.66
C LEU A 69 -7.54 3.54 5.88
N ALA A 70 -8.18 2.38 5.78
CA ALA A 70 -7.54 1.09 5.95
C ALA A 70 -6.45 0.82 4.88
N ALA A 71 -6.70 1.22 3.62
CA ALA A 71 -5.72 1.15 2.54
C ALA A 71 -4.50 2.04 2.81
N ALA A 72 -4.73 3.26 3.30
CA ALA A 72 -3.66 4.18 3.69
C ALA A 72 -2.79 3.62 4.83
N LEU A 73 -3.42 2.98 5.83
CA LEU A 73 -2.73 2.42 6.98
C LEU A 73 -1.90 1.16 6.66
N ALA A 74 -2.32 0.38 5.67
CA ALA A 74 -1.60 -0.81 5.23
C ALA A 74 -0.52 -0.51 4.17
N SER A 75 -0.30 0.76 3.82
CA SER A 75 0.61 1.14 2.73
C SER A 75 2.07 0.83 3.05
N LEU A 76 2.71 0.11 2.13
CA LEU A 76 4.14 -0.25 2.19
C LEU A 76 4.91 0.25 0.95
N GLY A 77 4.27 1.09 0.13
CA GLY A 77 4.83 1.59 -1.12
C GLY A 77 5.99 2.56 -0.92
N CYS A 78 6.90 2.62 -1.89
CA CYS A 78 8.07 3.51 -1.90
C CYS A 78 8.02 4.62 -2.96
N GLY A 79 6.87 4.83 -3.62
CA GLY A 79 6.71 5.81 -4.69
C GLY A 79 5.24 6.16 -4.93
N ASN A 80 5.00 7.15 -5.79
CA ASN A 80 3.68 7.48 -6.33
C ASN A 80 3.70 7.28 -7.87
N PRO A 81 3.46 6.05 -8.35
CA PRO A 81 3.38 5.72 -9.77
C PRO A 81 2.38 6.59 -10.51
N THR A 82 1.27 6.95 -9.87
CA THR A 82 0.28 7.82 -10.51
C THR A 82 0.87 9.20 -10.79
N ALA A 83 1.61 9.83 -9.87
CA ALA A 83 2.24 11.13 -10.10
C ALA A 83 3.23 11.15 -11.28
N LEU A 84 3.82 10.01 -11.63
CA LEU A 84 4.76 9.87 -12.73
C LEU A 84 4.09 9.46 -14.05
N ALA A 85 2.94 8.80 -13.99
CA ALA A 85 2.23 8.31 -15.17
C ALA A 85 1.23 9.35 -15.70
N GLU A 86 1.38 9.72 -16.98
CA GLU A 86 0.40 10.54 -17.71
C GLU A 86 -0.84 9.73 -18.11
N LEU A 87 -1.59 9.26 -17.12
CA LEU A 87 -2.82 8.49 -17.33
C LEU A 87 -3.89 9.34 -18.05
N LYS A 88 -4.46 8.79 -19.12
CA LYS A 88 -5.48 9.45 -19.94
C LYS A 88 -6.86 8.85 -19.71
N GLN A 89 -7.87 9.68 -19.97
CA GLN A 89 -9.27 9.26 -19.91
C GLN A 89 -9.52 8.08 -20.85
N GLY A 90 -10.20 7.04 -20.36
CA GLY A 90 -10.51 5.83 -21.11
C GLY A 90 -9.42 4.74 -21.10
N GLU A 91 -8.26 4.99 -20.49
CA GLU A 91 -7.19 3.99 -20.43
C GLU A 91 -7.50 2.85 -19.47
N LYS A 92 -6.79 1.73 -19.67
CA LYS A 92 -6.82 0.57 -18.78
C LYS A 92 -5.47 0.45 -18.08
N VAL A 93 -5.49 0.41 -16.75
CA VAL A 93 -4.30 0.37 -15.90
C VAL A 93 -4.28 -0.94 -15.12
N LEU A 94 -3.10 -1.55 -14.99
CA LEU A 94 -2.86 -2.69 -14.11
C LEU A 94 -1.79 -2.31 -13.10
N ASP A 95 -2.12 -2.41 -11.83
CA ASP A 95 -1.21 -2.23 -10.70
C ASP A 95 -0.79 -3.60 -10.14
N LEU A 96 0.52 -3.80 -10.00
CA LEU A 96 1.13 -5.08 -9.61
C LEU A 96 1.72 -4.97 -8.20
N GLY A 97 1.15 -5.72 -7.26
CA GLY A 97 1.39 -5.54 -5.83
C GLY A 97 0.59 -4.37 -5.28
N SER A 98 -0.71 -4.32 -5.63
CA SER A 98 -1.57 -3.17 -5.35
C SER A 98 -1.82 -2.91 -3.85
N GLY A 99 -1.50 -3.87 -2.98
CA GLY A 99 -1.78 -3.79 -1.55
C GLY A 99 -3.26 -3.50 -1.29
N GLY A 100 -3.52 -2.59 -0.35
CA GLY A 100 -4.88 -2.08 -0.07
C GLY A 100 -5.46 -1.16 -1.16
N GLY A 101 -4.79 -0.95 -2.30
CA GLY A 101 -5.40 -0.37 -3.49
C GLY A 101 -5.26 1.15 -3.69
N ILE A 102 -4.37 1.83 -2.97
CA ILE A 102 -4.16 3.29 -3.10
C ILE A 102 -3.93 3.69 -4.56
N ASP A 103 -2.95 3.08 -5.22
CA ASP A 103 -2.58 3.40 -6.60
C ASP A 103 -3.66 3.01 -7.60
N VAL A 104 -4.37 1.90 -7.36
CA VAL A 104 -5.52 1.46 -8.17
C VAL A 104 -6.64 2.49 -8.14
N LEU A 105 -7.01 2.95 -6.94
CA LEU A 105 -8.11 3.89 -6.74
C LEU A 105 -7.77 5.28 -7.33
N LEU A 106 -6.54 5.75 -7.12
CA LEU A 106 -6.07 6.99 -7.73
C LEU A 106 -5.98 6.89 -9.25
N SER A 107 -5.54 5.75 -9.78
CA SER A 107 -5.52 5.48 -11.22
C SER A 107 -6.93 5.48 -11.81
N ALA A 108 -7.89 4.81 -11.15
CA ALA A 108 -9.29 4.74 -11.59
C ALA A 108 -9.90 6.15 -11.76
N ARG A 109 -9.59 7.06 -10.84
CA ARG A 109 -10.05 8.46 -10.94
C ARG A 109 -9.44 9.18 -12.14
N ARG A 110 -8.15 8.98 -12.39
CA ARG A 110 -7.44 9.67 -13.48
C ARG A 110 -7.88 9.19 -14.86
N VAL A 111 -8.14 7.90 -15.04
CA VAL A 111 -8.66 7.35 -16.29
C VAL A 111 -10.17 7.57 -16.48
N GLY A 112 -10.87 7.95 -15.40
CA GLY A 112 -12.28 8.37 -15.43
C GLY A 112 -13.26 7.27 -15.84
N PRO A 113 -14.55 7.62 -16.06
CA PRO A 113 -15.64 6.65 -16.15
C PRO A 113 -15.60 5.76 -17.40
N ALA A 114 -14.84 6.15 -18.42
CA ALA A 114 -14.63 5.33 -19.63
C ALA A 114 -13.42 4.39 -19.49
N GLY A 115 -12.58 4.58 -18.46
CA GLY A 115 -11.38 3.80 -18.20
C GLY A 115 -11.57 2.78 -17.07
N PHE A 116 -10.54 1.98 -16.83
CA PHE A 116 -10.53 0.97 -15.77
C PHE A 116 -9.16 0.85 -15.12
N ALA A 117 -9.11 0.64 -13.81
CA ALA A 117 -7.90 0.25 -13.10
C ALA A 117 -8.11 -1.11 -12.43
N TYR A 118 -7.14 -2.00 -12.57
CA TYR A 118 -7.12 -3.33 -11.99
C TYR A 118 -5.99 -3.41 -10.98
N GLY A 119 -6.30 -3.86 -9.77
CA GLY A 119 -5.30 -4.23 -8.77
C GLY A 119 -5.03 -5.73 -8.80
N LEU A 120 -3.75 -6.11 -8.73
CA LEU A 120 -3.33 -7.47 -8.49
C LEU A 120 -2.45 -7.50 -7.26
N ASP A 121 -2.86 -8.23 -6.23
CA ASP A 121 -2.04 -8.50 -5.05
C ASP A 121 -1.93 -10.01 -4.81
N MET A 122 -0.87 -10.40 -4.12
CA MET A 122 -0.62 -11.80 -3.79
C MET A 122 -1.42 -12.26 -2.56
N THR A 123 -1.85 -11.35 -1.68
CA THR A 123 -2.41 -11.68 -0.36
C THR A 123 -3.90 -11.35 -0.24
N ASP A 124 -4.71 -12.33 0.18
CA ASP A 124 -6.15 -12.14 0.39
C ASP A 124 -6.44 -11.04 1.42
N ALA A 125 -5.62 -10.93 2.46
CA ALA A 125 -5.76 -9.88 3.48
C ALA A 125 -5.58 -8.46 2.92
N MET A 126 -4.69 -8.25 1.94
CA MET A 126 -4.57 -6.95 1.27
C MET A 126 -5.79 -6.67 0.38
N LEU A 127 -6.31 -7.70 -0.30
CA LEU A 127 -7.51 -7.57 -1.13
C LEU A 127 -8.77 -7.28 -0.31
N GLU A 128 -8.85 -7.77 0.93
CA GLU A 128 -9.95 -7.47 1.86
C GLU A 128 -9.97 -6.01 2.31
N LEU A 129 -8.83 -5.30 2.26
CA LEU A 129 -8.72 -3.88 2.59
C LEU A 129 -9.16 -2.94 1.46
N ALA A 130 -9.26 -3.45 0.23
CA ALA A 130 -9.42 -2.67 -1.00
C ALA A 130 -10.88 -2.30 -1.32
#